data_AF-E1ZSU3-F1
#
_entry.id   AF-E1ZSU3-F1
#
_cell.length_a   1.000
_cell.length_b   1.000
_cell.length_c   1.000
_cell.angle_alpha   90.00
_cell.angle_beta   90.00
_cell.angle_gamma   90.00
#
_symmetry.space_group_name_H-M   'P 1'
#
loop_
_entity.id
_entity.type
_entity.pdbx_description
1 polymer ?
#
loop_
_entity_poly.entity_id
_entity_poly.type
_entity_poly.pdbx_seq_one_letter_code
_entity_poly.pdbx_strand_id
1 'polypeptide(L)'
;MAAPPAQALPLAFLPVVSPAAMADALGGAVAESVAGAVVEAAGDAVADAMPDGECCLMQGITPVYFGNGCFWGRQFDFVNTEKALGRSAGDMSAVVGYAGGRVPSAAGKVCYYRGPAGSVYEELGHAEVVKVDLRGDMEAAKQQYAMFAQTYFKQFRKTPFGMMRLDPQDAGPGYRNVIGLPGGVDSPFFPILQVANVNGMQLLPGSGNFYDSNGQPAEDDEFNTVWVLDSNRLAFNQAEVYHQLHNGIGKAFPKEYTKDLKQAMMESGKIDKTRCPDYYFF
;
A
#
# COMPACT_ATOMS: atom_id res chain seq x y z
N MET A 1 28.72 49.02 -5.49
CA MET A 1 29.38 48.63 -4.22
C MET A 1 29.42 47.11 -4.19
N ALA A 2 30.56 46.50 -3.91
CA ALA A 2 30.72 45.03 -3.95
C ALA A 2 30.94 44.47 -2.54
N ALA A 3 30.40 43.28 -2.27
CA ALA A 3 30.59 42.59 -0.99
C ALA A 3 31.97 41.89 -0.93
N PRO A 4 32.61 41.79 0.25
CA PRO A 4 33.86 41.06 0.41
C PRO A 4 33.62 39.53 0.39
N PRO A 5 34.63 38.73 -0.01
CA PRO A 5 34.52 37.27 -0.01
C PRO A 5 34.58 36.69 1.41
N ALA A 6 33.84 35.60 1.64
CA ALA A 6 33.90 34.84 2.88
C ALA A 6 35.22 34.04 3.01
N GLN A 7 35.74 33.94 4.24
CA GLN A 7 36.93 33.13 4.53
C GLN A 7 36.54 31.72 4.93
N ALA A 8 37.29 30.71 4.44
CA ALA A 8 37.07 29.31 4.78
C ALA A 8 37.69 28.95 6.14
N LEU A 9 36.95 28.18 6.96
CA LEU A 9 37.45 27.62 8.21
C LEU A 9 38.13 26.25 7.97
N PRO A 10 39.14 25.88 8.77
CA PRO A 10 39.88 24.63 8.58
C PRO A 10 39.10 23.39 9.03
N LEU A 11 39.25 22.30 8.29
CA LEU A 11 38.77 20.96 8.66
C LEU A 11 39.55 20.42 9.86
N ALA A 12 38.86 20.16 10.98
CA ALA A 12 39.42 19.44 12.12
C ALA A 12 39.32 17.92 11.90
N PHE A 13 40.43 17.20 12.08
CA PHE A 13 40.44 15.74 12.08
C PHE A 13 39.76 15.20 13.35
N LEU A 14 38.83 14.26 13.19
CA LEU A 14 38.31 13.43 14.28
C LEU A 14 39.02 12.06 14.25
N PRO A 15 39.50 11.54 15.40
CA PRO A 15 40.12 10.22 15.44
C PRO A 15 39.08 9.10 15.34
N VAL A 16 39.40 8.07 14.58
CA VAL A 16 38.60 6.83 14.50
C VAL A 16 38.84 6.00 15.76
N VAL A 17 37.75 5.54 16.41
CA VAL A 17 37.80 4.60 17.53
C VAL A 17 37.09 3.30 17.11
N SER A 18 37.84 2.20 17.08
CA SER A 18 37.29 0.87 16.76
C SER A 18 36.73 0.17 18.02
N PRO A 19 35.65 -0.61 17.91
CA PRO A 19 35.02 -1.26 19.06
C PRO A 19 35.69 -2.60 19.41
N ALA A 20 36.34 -2.68 20.58
CA ALA A 20 36.75 -3.95 21.18
C ALA A 20 36.89 -3.82 22.71
N ALA A 21 36.30 -4.79 23.43
CA ALA A 21 36.43 -5.06 24.87
C ALA A 21 36.15 -3.91 25.87
N MET A 22 35.22 -4.15 26.78
CA MET A 22 35.57 -4.55 28.16
C MET A 22 34.40 -5.31 28.79
N ALA A 23 34.72 -6.40 29.51
CA ALA A 23 33.79 -7.20 30.29
C ALA A 23 34.49 -7.61 31.60
N ASP A 24 33.69 -7.87 32.63
CA ASP A 24 34.06 -8.29 33.99
C ASP A 24 35.00 -7.39 34.83
N ALA A 25 34.49 -6.95 35.99
CA ALA A 25 35.14 -7.19 37.29
C ALA A 25 34.21 -6.86 38.48
N LEU A 26 33.45 -7.87 38.92
CA LEU A 26 33.19 -8.27 40.32
C LEU A 26 33.20 -7.21 41.47
N GLY A 27 32.10 -7.21 42.24
CA GLY A 27 32.19 -7.60 43.66
C GLY A 27 31.81 -6.58 44.75
N GLY A 28 30.81 -6.92 45.56
CA GLY A 28 30.49 -6.22 46.81
C GLY A 28 29.05 -6.51 47.27
N ALA A 29 28.87 -7.26 48.37
CA ALA A 29 27.57 -7.75 48.80
C ALA A 29 27.27 -7.46 50.28
N VAL A 30 25.99 -7.20 50.56
CA VAL A 30 25.29 -7.49 51.83
C VAL A 30 23.84 -7.85 51.48
N ALA A 31 23.21 -8.68 52.30
CA ALA A 31 21.87 -9.21 52.06
C ALA A 31 21.02 -9.12 53.33
N GLU A 32 19.70 -9.05 53.16
CA GLU A 32 18.75 -9.77 54.02
C GLU A 32 17.40 -9.93 53.30
N SER A 33 16.51 -10.76 53.84
CA SER A 33 15.44 -11.42 53.08
C SER A 33 14.03 -11.21 53.64
N VAL A 34 13.04 -11.24 52.73
CA VAL A 34 11.69 -11.74 53.03
C VAL A 34 11.12 -12.40 51.77
N ALA A 35 10.37 -13.50 51.95
CA ALA A 35 9.83 -14.29 50.86
C ALA A 35 8.44 -13.82 50.42
N GLY A 36 8.11 -13.96 49.12
CA GLY A 36 6.79 -13.60 48.60
C GLY A 36 6.52 -14.09 47.17
N ALA A 37 5.74 -15.17 47.07
CA ALA A 37 4.94 -15.64 45.92
C ALA A 37 5.54 -15.69 44.50
N VAL A 38 5.44 -16.89 43.91
CA VAL A 38 5.60 -17.17 42.48
C VAL A 38 4.63 -16.37 41.58
N VAL A 39 5.15 -15.89 40.45
CA VAL A 39 4.39 -15.71 39.20
C VAL A 39 5.26 -16.20 38.04
N GLU A 40 4.82 -17.23 37.33
CA GLU A 40 5.43 -17.70 36.08
C GLU A 40 4.86 -16.94 34.85
N ALA A 41 5.36 -17.28 33.66
CA ALA A 41 4.86 -16.83 32.35
C ALA A 41 5.13 -15.35 31.98
N ALA A 42 6.39 -14.94 32.08
CA ALA A 42 6.96 -14.07 31.05
C ALA A 42 7.13 -14.91 29.76
N GLY A 43 6.11 -14.91 28.89
CA GLY A 43 6.18 -15.63 27.62
C GLY A 43 6.97 -14.84 26.59
N ASP A 44 8.11 -15.39 26.14
CA ASP A 44 8.86 -14.85 25.01
C ASP A 44 8.01 -14.94 23.74
N ALA A 45 7.36 -13.82 23.39
CA ALA A 45 6.74 -13.63 22.09
C ALA A 45 7.83 -13.38 21.03
N VAL A 46 8.60 -14.42 20.71
CA VAL A 46 9.43 -14.44 19.51
C VAL A 46 8.55 -14.12 18.31
N ALA A 47 8.84 -13.00 17.66
CA ALA A 47 8.17 -12.62 16.42
C ALA A 47 8.62 -13.57 15.31
N ASP A 48 7.86 -14.65 15.12
CA ASP A 48 8.13 -15.66 14.11
C ASP A 48 7.94 -15.02 12.72
N ALA A 49 9.06 -14.61 12.12
CA ALA A 49 9.08 -13.93 10.85
C ALA A 49 8.71 -14.93 9.75
N MET A 50 7.52 -14.78 9.17
CA MET A 50 7.10 -15.61 8.04
C MET A 50 8.16 -15.55 6.93
N PRO A 51 8.65 -16.71 6.42
CA PRO A 51 9.68 -16.73 5.40
C PRO A 51 9.18 -16.08 4.10
N ASP A 52 10.10 -15.41 3.40
CA ASP A 52 9.77 -14.49 2.31
C ASP A 52 9.01 -15.17 1.16
N GLY A 53 7.76 -14.74 0.93
CA GLY A 53 7.02 -14.94 -0.32
C GLY A 53 6.29 -16.28 -0.52
N GLU A 54 6.58 -17.35 0.23
CA GLU A 54 6.01 -18.68 -0.06
C GLU A 54 4.50 -18.81 0.23
N CYS A 55 3.98 -18.05 1.21
CA CYS A 55 2.60 -18.16 1.69
C CYS A 55 1.53 -18.07 0.57
N CYS A 56 1.71 -17.16 -0.38
CA CYS A 56 0.74 -16.93 -1.46
C CYS A 56 0.78 -18.01 -2.56
N LEU A 57 1.94 -18.61 -2.80
CA LEU A 57 2.12 -19.61 -3.86
C LEU A 57 1.38 -20.91 -3.56
N MET A 58 1.18 -21.26 -2.29
CA MET A 58 0.43 -22.47 -1.88
C MET A 58 -1.05 -22.51 -2.30
N GLN A 59 -1.65 -21.39 -2.73
CA GLN A 59 -3.00 -21.38 -3.31
C GLN A 59 -3.05 -20.97 -4.78
N GLY A 60 -1.90 -20.76 -5.43
CA GLY A 60 -1.85 -20.21 -6.79
C GLY A 60 -2.56 -18.86 -6.92
N ILE A 61 -2.56 -18.04 -5.85
CA ILE A 61 -3.19 -16.72 -5.79
C ILE A 61 -2.14 -15.71 -5.34
N THR A 62 -1.86 -14.73 -6.19
CA THR A 62 -0.92 -13.63 -5.87
C THR A 62 -1.68 -12.30 -5.86
N PRO A 63 -1.91 -11.67 -4.69
CA PRO A 63 -2.55 -10.36 -4.64
C PRO A 63 -1.59 -9.27 -5.11
N VAL A 64 -2.10 -8.33 -5.90
CA VAL A 64 -1.42 -7.07 -6.28
C VAL A 64 -2.41 -5.92 -6.15
N TYR A 65 -1.93 -4.68 -5.97
CA TYR A 65 -2.80 -3.51 -5.89
C TYR A 65 -2.34 -2.34 -6.75
N PHE A 66 -3.28 -1.52 -7.19
CA PHE A 66 -3.06 -0.38 -8.08
C PHE A 66 -3.82 0.85 -7.56
N GLY A 67 -3.12 1.97 -7.38
CA GLY A 67 -3.70 3.27 -6.98
C GLY A 67 -3.27 4.38 -7.93
N ASN A 68 -4.21 5.27 -8.22
CA ASN A 68 -4.08 6.42 -9.10
C ASN A 68 -5.39 7.20 -9.04
N GLY A 69 -5.56 8.09 -8.06
CA GLY A 69 -6.79 8.86 -7.89
C GLY A 69 -7.95 8.03 -7.31
N CYS A 70 -9.17 8.55 -7.47
CA CYS A 70 -10.36 8.02 -6.81
C CYS A 70 -10.65 6.56 -7.22
N PHE A 71 -10.60 5.64 -6.25
CA PHE A 71 -10.65 4.20 -6.51
C PHE A 71 -11.99 3.69 -7.06
N TRP A 72 -13.08 4.45 -6.93
CA TRP A 72 -14.41 4.09 -7.46
C TRP A 72 -14.41 3.94 -8.98
N GLY A 73 -13.76 4.89 -9.68
CA GLY A 73 -13.61 4.83 -11.12
C GLY A 73 -12.68 3.69 -11.54
N ARG A 74 -11.59 3.50 -10.80
CA ARG A 74 -10.58 2.47 -11.05
C ARG A 74 -11.14 1.06 -10.93
N GLN A 75 -11.94 0.78 -9.90
CA GLN A 75 -12.50 -0.56 -9.64
C GLN A 75 -13.37 -1.05 -10.79
N PHE A 76 -14.15 -0.16 -11.41
CA PHE A 76 -14.97 -0.53 -12.56
C PHE A 76 -14.13 -1.01 -13.75
N ASP A 77 -13.03 -0.32 -14.04
CA ASP A 77 -12.12 -0.71 -15.13
C ASP A 77 -11.43 -2.05 -14.82
N PHE A 78 -10.97 -2.26 -13.58
CA PHE A 78 -10.38 -3.52 -13.14
C PHE A 78 -11.38 -4.70 -13.15
N VAL A 79 -12.64 -4.47 -12.76
CA VAL A 79 -13.74 -5.45 -12.92
C VAL A 79 -14.03 -5.76 -14.40
N ASN A 80 -13.81 -4.83 -15.31
CA ASN A 80 -13.93 -5.12 -16.74
C ASN A 80 -12.71 -5.88 -17.29
N THR A 81 -11.50 -5.70 -16.72
CA THR A 81 -10.37 -6.60 -16.98
C THR A 81 -10.61 -8.01 -16.41
N GLU A 82 -11.16 -8.13 -15.21
CA GLU A 82 -11.59 -9.41 -14.61
C GLU A 82 -12.55 -10.17 -15.56
N LYS A 83 -13.55 -9.49 -16.11
CA LYS A 83 -14.49 -10.06 -17.10
C LYS A 83 -13.80 -10.42 -18.42
N ALA A 84 -12.85 -9.63 -18.90
CA ALA A 84 -12.06 -9.93 -20.09
C ALA A 84 -11.13 -11.15 -19.89
N LEU A 85 -10.74 -11.43 -18.64
CA LEU A 85 -10.08 -12.67 -18.21
C LEU A 85 -11.06 -13.85 -18.01
N GLY A 86 -12.34 -13.69 -18.36
CA GLY A 86 -13.36 -14.74 -18.27
C GLY A 86 -13.90 -15.02 -16.87
N ARG A 87 -13.62 -14.17 -15.86
CA ARG A 87 -14.04 -14.42 -14.48
C ARG A 87 -15.55 -14.22 -14.30
N SER A 88 -16.17 -15.18 -13.60
CA SER A 88 -17.55 -15.09 -13.14
C SER A 88 -17.73 -14.05 -12.02
N ALA A 89 -18.97 -13.76 -11.61
CA ALA A 89 -19.24 -12.87 -10.47
C ALA A 89 -18.69 -13.42 -9.13
N GLY A 90 -18.72 -14.75 -8.93
CA GLY A 90 -18.10 -15.40 -7.77
C GLY A 90 -16.56 -15.47 -7.84
N ASP A 91 -16.00 -15.34 -9.05
CA ASP A 91 -14.56 -15.28 -9.27
C ASP A 91 -13.97 -13.87 -9.19
N MET A 92 -14.79 -12.84 -9.01
CA MET A 92 -14.33 -11.46 -8.95
C MET A 92 -13.43 -11.21 -7.72
N SER A 93 -12.38 -10.39 -7.89
CA SER A 93 -11.40 -10.10 -6.85
C SER A 93 -11.07 -8.62 -6.68
N ALA A 94 -11.36 -7.79 -7.69
CA ALA A 94 -11.21 -6.35 -7.68
C ALA A 94 -12.00 -5.67 -6.54
N VAL A 95 -11.32 -5.38 -5.42
CA VAL A 95 -11.88 -4.70 -4.22
C VAL A 95 -11.12 -3.41 -3.93
N VAL A 96 -11.83 -2.37 -3.50
CA VAL A 96 -11.22 -1.09 -3.11
C VAL A 96 -10.72 -1.10 -1.67
N GLY A 97 -9.71 -0.28 -1.39
CA GLY A 97 -9.05 -0.23 -0.09
C GLY A 97 -7.87 0.72 -0.04
N TYR A 98 -7.05 0.54 1.00
CA TYR A 98 -6.01 1.47 1.42
C TYR A 98 -4.69 0.71 1.61
N ALA A 99 -3.63 1.12 0.91
CA ALA A 99 -2.32 0.47 0.95
C ALA A 99 -1.17 1.48 0.84
N GLY A 100 0.06 1.06 1.15
CA GLY A 100 1.24 1.92 1.00
C GLY A 100 1.44 3.00 2.08
N GLY A 101 0.75 2.94 3.21
CA GLY A 101 1.07 3.72 4.41
C GLY A 101 2.03 2.97 5.33
N ARG A 102 2.88 3.70 6.06
CA ARG A 102 3.82 3.13 7.06
C ARG A 102 3.42 3.39 8.51
N VAL A 103 2.46 4.28 8.75
CA VAL A 103 2.07 4.65 10.12
C VAL A 103 1.20 3.53 10.71
N PRO A 104 1.52 2.98 11.90
CA PRO A 104 0.68 1.96 12.52
C PRO A 104 -0.71 2.50 12.88
N SER A 105 -1.76 1.81 12.43
CA SER A 105 -3.14 2.18 12.71
C SER A 105 -3.56 1.89 14.16
N ALA A 106 -4.38 2.77 14.73
CA ALA A 106 -5.01 2.55 16.02
C ALA A 106 -5.86 1.26 15.99
N ALA A 107 -5.50 0.29 16.85
CA ALA A 107 -6.11 -1.04 16.95
C ALA A 107 -6.15 -1.85 15.63
N GLY A 108 -5.28 -1.55 14.65
CA GLY A 108 -5.25 -2.22 13.35
C GLY A 108 -6.42 -1.84 12.43
N LYS A 109 -6.88 -0.60 12.47
CA LYS A 109 -7.99 -0.09 11.65
C LYS A 109 -7.52 0.96 10.64
N VAL A 110 -7.77 0.72 9.36
CA VAL A 110 -7.58 1.73 8.31
C VAL A 110 -8.96 2.00 7.71
N CYS A 111 -9.42 3.24 7.82
CA CYS A 111 -10.79 3.69 7.58
C CYS A 111 -10.79 4.93 6.66
N TYR A 112 -11.93 5.20 6.04
CA TYR A 112 -12.15 6.47 5.34
C TYR A 112 -12.23 7.67 6.31
N TYR A 113 -12.37 8.87 5.75
CA TYR A 113 -12.60 10.09 6.53
C TYR A 113 -13.79 9.94 7.50
N ARG A 114 -13.64 10.51 8.71
CA ARG A 114 -14.57 10.36 9.86
C ARG A 114 -14.50 9.00 10.59
N GLY A 115 -13.55 8.13 10.24
CA GLY A 115 -13.14 7.04 11.12
C GLY A 115 -12.63 7.52 12.50
N PRO A 116 -12.44 6.62 13.48
CA PRO A 116 -11.78 6.94 14.75
C PRO A 116 -10.43 7.66 14.57
N ALA A 117 -10.04 8.49 15.54
CA ALA A 117 -8.74 9.17 15.54
C ALA A 117 -7.58 8.16 15.42
N GLY A 118 -6.60 8.42 14.55
CA GLY A 118 -5.50 7.49 14.26
C GLY A 118 -5.91 6.26 13.44
N SER A 119 -7.04 6.31 12.73
CA SER A 119 -7.45 5.28 11.77
C SER A 119 -7.74 5.79 10.35
N VAL A 120 -7.74 7.11 10.12
CA VAL A 120 -8.01 7.67 8.78
C VAL A 120 -6.87 7.30 7.84
N TYR A 121 -7.19 6.71 6.69
CA TYR A 121 -6.21 6.10 5.80
C TYR A 121 -5.11 7.07 5.32
N GLU A 122 -5.50 8.31 5.02
CA GLU A 122 -4.59 9.35 4.57
C GLU A 122 -3.67 9.82 5.70
N GLU A 123 -4.17 10.05 6.93
CA GLU A 123 -3.33 10.36 8.11
C GLU A 123 -2.26 9.28 8.35
N LEU A 124 -2.55 8.04 7.97
CA LEU A 124 -1.66 6.90 8.08
C LEU A 124 -0.70 6.70 6.88
N GLY A 125 -0.82 7.56 5.86
CA GLY A 125 -0.01 7.54 4.63
C GLY A 125 -0.51 6.59 3.54
N HIS A 126 -1.63 5.89 3.73
CA HIS A 126 -2.16 5.01 2.69
C HIS A 126 -2.72 5.81 1.50
N ALA A 127 -2.59 5.25 0.30
CA ALA A 127 -3.32 5.71 -0.88
C ALA A 127 -4.59 4.88 -1.11
N GLU A 128 -5.59 5.47 -1.78
CA GLU A 128 -6.70 4.74 -2.37
C GLU A 128 -6.20 3.79 -3.47
N VAL A 129 -6.51 2.49 -3.35
CA VAL A 129 -6.09 1.44 -4.27
C VAL A 129 -7.22 0.46 -4.59
N VAL A 130 -7.09 -0.23 -5.72
CA VAL A 130 -7.85 -1.45 -6.06
C VAL A 130 -6.90 -2.65 -5.96
N LYS A 131 -7.25 -3.65 -5.16
CA LYS A 131 -6.53 -4.93 -5.08
C LYS A 131 -7.21 -5.96 -5.98
N VAL A 132 -6.42 -6.71 -6.75
CA VAL A 132 -6.87 -7.85 -7.57
C VAL A 132 -6.05 -9.11 -7.24
N ASP A 133 -6.68 -10.28 -7.37
CA ASP A 133 -6.04 -11.59 -7.21
C ASP A 133 -5.50 -12.05 -8.58
N LEU A 134 -4.19 -12.18 -8.80
CA LEU A 134 -3.64 -12.96 -9.93
C LEU A 134 -3.81 -14.46 -9.62
N ARG A 135 -4.04 -15.32 -10.62
CA ARG A 135 -4.36 -16.75 -10.40
C ARG A 135 -3.58 -17.73 -11.27
N GLY A 136 -3.38 -18.95 -10.77
CA GLY A 136 -2.75 -20.07 -11.47
C GLY A 136 -1.26 -20.21 -11.17
N ASP A 137 -0.52 -20.78 -12.11
CA ASP A 137 0.95 -20.79 -12.06
C ASP A 137 1.53 -19.39 -12.35
N MET A 138 2.87 -19.27 -12.24
CA MET A 138 3.59 -18.02 -12.45
C MET A 138 3.38 -17.42 -13.85
N GLU A 139 3.26 -18.22 -14.91
CA GLU A 139 3.07 -17.69 -16.27
C GLU A 139 1.62 -17.25 -16.50
N ALA A 140 0.64 -17.99 -15.96
CA ALA A 140 -0.75 -17.56 -15.93
C ALA A 140 -0.94 -16.26 -15.13
N ALA A 141 -0.27 -16.13 -13.97
CA ALA A 141 -0.27 -14.93 -13.15
C ALA A 141 0.37 -13.73 -13.87
N LYS A 142 1.51 -13.94 -14.55
CA LYS A 142 2.19 -12.91 -15.36
C LYS A 142 1.31 -12.40 -16.51
N GLN A 143 0.61 -13.29 -17.21
CA GLN A 143 -0.32 -12.92 -18.30
C GLN A 143 -1.49 -12.08 -17.79
N GLN A 144 -2.08 -12.46 -16.64
CA GLN A 144 -3.12 -11.67 -15.98
C GLN A 144 -2.60 -10.31 -15.52
N TYR A 145 -1.40 -10.27 -14.93
CA TYR A 145 -0.77 -9.04 -14.50
C TYR A 145 -0.53 -8.08 -15.67
N ALA A 146 -0.09 -8.58 -16.83
CA ALA A 146 0.08 -7.78 -18.04
C ALA A 146 -1.23 -7.08 -18.46
N MET A 147 -2.38 -7.77 -18.37
CA MET A 147 -3.69 -7.17 -18.67
C MET A 147 -4.11 -6.12 -17.64
N PHE A 148 -3.85 -6.35 -16.34
CA PHE A 148 -4.15 -5.37 -15.29
C PHE A 148 -3.25 -4.12 -15.39
N ALA A 149 -1.95 -4.29 -15.63
CA ALA A 149 -1.01 -3.18 -15.83
C ALA A 149 -1.34 -2.37 -17.10
N GLN A 150 -1.79 -3.01 -18.18
CA GLN A 150 -2.30 -2.31 -19.36
C GLN A 150 -3.57 -1.50 -19.07
N THR A 151 -4.46 -1.98 -18.20
CA THR A 151 -5.64 -1.20 -17.75
C THR A 151 -5.22 -0.01 -16.89
N TYR A 152 -4.26 -0.20 -15.98
CA TYR A 152 -3.70 0.89 -15.17
C TYR A 152 -3.17 2.04 -16.04
N PHE A 153 -2.29 1.75 -17.01
CA PHE A 153 -1.71 2.81 -17.84
C PHE A 153 -2.70 3.46 -18.83
N LYS A 154 -3.85 2.83 -19.10
CA LYS A 154 -4.98 3.44 -19.85
C LYS A 154 -5.78 4.46 -19.01
N GLN A 155 -5.61 4.49 -17.69
CA GLN A 155 -6.29 5.44 -16.77
C GLN A 155 -5.54 6.78 -16.63
N PHE A 156 -4.62 7.05 -17.56
CA PHE A 156 -3.87 8.31 -17.64
C PHE A 156 -4.06 8.96 -19.02
N ARG A 157 -4.08 10.29 -19.05
CA ARG A 157 -4.14 11.10 -20.26
C ARG A 157 -2.82 11.85 -20.45
N LYS A 158 -2.35 11.91 -21.70
CA LYS A 158 -1.13 12.65 -22.05
C LYS A 158 -1.39 14.15 -22.03
N THR A 159 -0.45 14.90 -21.48
CA THR A 159 -0.42 16.37 -21.43
C THR A 159 0.93 16.87 -21.98
N PRO A 160 1.13 18.20 -22.16
CA PRO A 160 2.42 18.75 -22.57
C PRO A 160 3.58 18.45 -21.61
N PHE A 161 3.29 18.16 -20.33
CA PHE A 161 4.29 17.94 -19.28
C PHE A 161 4.56 16.46 -18.98
N GLY A 162 3.77 15.53 -19.55
CA GLY A 162 3.76 14.11 -19.21
C GLY A 162 2.35 13.59 -18.93
N MET A 163 2.21 12.51 -18.17
CA MET A 163 0.94 11.87 -17.86
C MET A 163 0.23 12.47 -16.65
N MET A 164 -1.07 12.69 -16.80
CA MET A 164 -2.00 13.13 -15.76
C MET A 164 -3.10 12.07 -15.57
N ARG A 165 -3.66 11.95 -14.36
CA ARG A 165 -4.88 11.15 -14.12
C ARG A 165 -6.09 11.67 -14.90
N LEU A 166 -7.12 10.84 -15.03
CA LEU A 166 -8.41 11.25 -15.63
C LEU A 166 -9.22 12.18 -14.71
N ASP A 167 -8.96 12.09 -13.41
CA ASP A 167 -9.57 12.74 -12.24
C ASP A 167 -8.52 13.61 -11.51
N PRO A 168 -8.12 14.77 -12.09
CA PRO A 168 -7.08 15.65 -11.54
C PRO A 168 -7.57 16.54 -10.39
N GLN A 169 -8.82 16.37 -9.96
CA GLN A 169 -9.47 17.12 -8.88
C GLN A 169 -9.15 16.51 -7.51
N ASP A 170 -8.86 15.20 -7.49
CA ASP A 170 -8.56 14.39 -6.32
C ASP A 170 -7.02 14.24 -6.30
N ALA A 171 -6.37 14.95 -5.38
CA ALA A 171 -4.93 15.22 -5.41
C ALA A 171 -4.30 15.20 -4.02
N GLY A 172 -3.01 14.86 -3.95
CA GLY A 172 -2.25 14.68 -2.71
C GLY A 172 -1.95 13.22 -2.39
N PRO A 173 -1.26 12.94 -1.27
CA PRO A 173 -0.63 11.64 -1.01
C PRO A 173 -1.61 10.47 -0.82
N GLY A 174 -2.87 10.74 -0.44
CA GLY A 174 -3.96 9.76 -0.45
C GLY A 174 -4.41 9.33 -1.86
N TYR A 175 -4.12 10.12 -2.88
CA TYR A 175 -4.51 9.90 -4.29
C TYR A 175 -3.33 9.57 -5.22
N ARG A 176 -2.10 9.54 -4.68
CA ARG A 176 -0.86 9.35 -5.44
C ARG A 176 -0.84 8.03 -6.22
N ASN A 177 -0.04 8.01 -7.28
CA ASN A 177 0.08 6.85 -8.16
C ASN A 177 0.95 5.77 -7.48
N VAL A 178 0.38 4.62 -7.12
CA VAL A 178 1.08 3.49 -6.48
C VAL A 178 0.76 2.15 -7.15
N ILE A 179 1.70 1.21 -7.11
CA ILE A 179 1.47 -0.20 -7.48
C ILE A 179 2.15 -1.11 -6.46
N GLY A 180 1.39 -1.98 -5.80
CA GLY A 180 1.89 -2.98 -4.86
C GLY A 180 2.17 -4.32 -5.54
N LEU A 181 3.42 -4.78 -5.45
CA LEU A 181 3.89 -6.07 -5.95
C LEU A 181 4.61 -6.83 -4.83
N PRO A 182 4.50 -8.18 -4.74
CA PRO A 182 5.32 -8.97 -3.82
C PRO A 182 6.80 -8.81 -4.16
N GLY A 183 7.60 -8.24 -3.25
CA GLY A 183 9.00 -7.87 -3.48
C GLY A 183 9.21 -6.53 -4.19
N GLY A 184 8.16 -5.75 -4.42
CA GLY A 184 8.25 -4.40 -4.99
C GLY A 184 8.89 -4.37 -6.39
N VAL A 185 10.03 -3.68 -6.52
CA VAL A 185 10.80 -3.60 -7.78
C VAL A 185 11.58 -4.89 -8.10
N ASP A 186 11.86 -5.72 -7.10
CA ASP A 186 12.52 -7.03 -7.30
C ASP A 186 11.50 -8.13 -7.68
N SER A 187 10.22 -7.77 -7.78
CA SER A 187 9.13 -8.69 -8.10
C SER A 187 9.22 -9.26 -9.53
N PRO A 188 8.90 -10.55 -9.77
CA PRO A 188 8.84 -11.12 -11.12
C PRO A 188 7.80 -10.45 -12.04
N PHE A 189 6.91 -9.61 -11.49
CA PHE A 189 5.95 -8.80 -12.23
C PHE A 189 6.48 -7.42 -12.65
N PHE A 190 7.55 -6.90 -12.03
CA PHE A 190 8.07 -5.56 -12.31
C PHE A 190 8.58 -5.38 -13.77
N PRO A 191 9.26 -6.35 -14.40
CA PRO A 191 9.60 -6.25 -15.83
C PRO A 191 8.37 -6.16 -16.75
N ILE A 192 7.24 -6.76 -16.35
CA ILE A 192 5.98 -6.68 -17.10
C ILE A 192 5.34 -5.30 -16.90
N LEU A 193 5.46 -4.70 -15.72
CA LEU A 193 5.06 -3.31 -15.48
C LEU A 193 5.85 -2.33 -16.36
N GLN A 194 7.17 -2.53 -16.47
CA GLN A 194 8.03 -1.73 -17.36
C GLN A 194 7.58 -1.83 -18.83
N VAL A 195 7.24 -3.03 -19.32
CA VAL A 195 6.71 -3.23 -20.69
C VAL A 195 5.31 -2.64 -20.87
N ALA A 196 4.45 -2.70 -19.85
CA ALA A 196 3.11 -2.11 -19.89
C ALA A 196 3.11 -0.57 -19.84
N ASN A 197 4.20 0.05 -19.34
CA ASN A 197 4.39 1.50 -19.22
C ASN A 197 4.70 2.17 -20.58
N VAL A 198 3.80 1.99 -21.54
CA VAL A 198 3.82 2.64 -22.87
C VAL A 198 3.76 4.18 -22.80
N ASN A 199 3.51 4.71 -21.60
CA ASN A 199 3.38 6.12 -21.30
C ASN A 199 4.72 6.82 -21.00
N GLY A 200 5.77 6.07 -20.61
CA GLY A 200 7.04 6.67 -20.17
C GLY A 200 6.93 7.39 -18.81
N MET A 201 6.10 6.89 -17.91
CA MET A 201 6.06 7.36 -16.51
C MET A 201 7.30 6.88 -15.75
N GLN A 202 7.77 7.64 -14.76
CA GLN A 202 8.84 7.19 -13.87
C GLN A 202 8.29 6.08 -12.96
N LEU A 203 9.01 4.97 -12.85
CA LEU A 203 8.69 3.88 -11.91
C LEU A 203 9.75 3.91 -10.80
N LEU A 204 9.40 4.45 -9.63
CA LEU A 204 10.32 4.62 -8.51
C LEU A 204 10.07 3.54 -7.44
N PRO A 205 11.10 2.97 -6.81
CA PRO A 205 10.92 2.12 -5.64
C PRO A 205 10.38 2.96 -4.48
N GLY A 206 9.22 2.57 -3.93
CA GLY A 206 8.65 3.20 -2.74
C GLY A 206 8.84 2.34 -1.49
N SER A 207 8.96 3.01 -0.34
CA SER A 207 9.06 2.39 0.98
C SER A 207 7.73 2.40 1.76
N GLY A 208 6.71 3.06 1.20
CA GLY A 208 5.47 3.48 1.84
C GLY A 208 5.59 4.90 2.40
N ASN A 209 4.47 5.62 2.43
CA ASN A 209 4.42 7.02 2.88
C ASN A 209 4.30 7.14 4.41
N PHE A 210 4.82 8.25 4.91
CA PHE A 210 4.62 8.79 6.25
C PHE A 210 4.81 10.31 6.17
N TYR A 211 4.34 11.05 7.17
CA TYR A 211 4.54 12.51 7.24
C TYR A 211 5.69 12.86 8.17
N ASP A 212 6.49 13.85 7.79
CA ASP A 212 7.53 14.41 8.66
C ASP A 212 6.95 15.36 9.73
N SER A 213 7.82 15.94 10.58
CA SER A 213 7.41 16.90 11.62
C SER A 213 6.80 18.21 11.09
N ASN A 214 6.88 18.45 9.79
CA ASN A 214 6.33 19.62 9.09
C ASN A 214 5.07 19.26 8.27
N GLY A 215 4.57 18.02 8.38
CA GLY A 215 3.43 17.52 7.62
C GLY A 215 3.72 17.25 6.14
N GLN A 216 4.98 17.12 5.73
CA GLN A 216 5.36 16.77 4.36
C GLN A 216 5.34 15.24 4.18
N PRO A 217 4.68 14.70 3.14
CA PRO A 217 4.73 13.27 2.83
C PRO A 217 6.09 12.84 2.29
N ALA A 218 6.51 11.63 2.63
CA ALA A 218 7.71 10.98 2.08
C ALA A 218 7.50 10.37 0.69
N GLU A 219 6.25 10.06 0.32
CA GLU A 219 5.82 9.71 -1.04
C GLU A 219 4.57 10.53 -1.37
N ASP A 220 4.67 11.47 -2.30
CA ASP A 220 3.57 12.36 -2.67
C ASP A 220 2.97 12.01 -4.04
N ASP A 221 1.96 12.79 -4.43
CA ASP A 221 1.29 12.81 -5.72
C ASP A 221 2.16 13.36 -6.87
N GLU A 222 3.30 12.70 -7.08
CA GLU A 222 4.27 13.12 -8.09
C GLU A 222 3.75 12.99 -9.52
N PHE A 223 3.84 14.10 -10.26
CA PHE A 223 3.42 14.18 -11.65
C PHE A 223 4.29 13.30 -12.56
N ASN A 224 3.65 12.47 -13.41
CA ASN A 224 4.30 11.49 -14.28
C ASN A 224 5.13 10.41 -13.55
N THR A 225 5.00 10.25 -12.23
CA THR A 225 5.64 9.19 -11.42
C THR A 225 4.61 8.12 -11.00
N VAL A 226 5.08 6.90 -10.73
CA VAL A 226 4.38 5.81 -10.03
C VAL A 226 5.33 5.19 -8.99
N TRP A 227 4.87 5.09 -7.75
CA TRP A 227 5.59 4.41 -6.67
C TRP A 227 5.33 2.90 -6.72
N VAL A 228 6.38 2.09 -6.85
CA VAL A 228 6.31 0.62 -6.85
C VAL A 228 6.68 0.11 -5.46
N LEU A 229 5.68 -0.45 -4.79
CA LEU A 229 5.67 -0.78 -3.37
C LEU A 229 5.79 -2.29 -3.16
N ASP A 230 6.52 -2.71 -2.13
CA ASP A 230 6.50 -4.11 -1.69
C ASP A 230 5.22 -4.43 -0.92
N SER A 231 4.28 -5.13 -1.56
CA SER A 231 2.99 -5.50 -0.94
C SER A 231 3.12 -6.57 0.14
N ASN A 232 4.26 -7.25 0.27
CA ASN A 232 4.52 -8.17 1.39
C ASN A 232 4.76 -7.39 2.70
N ARG A 233 5.23 -6.15 2.60
CA ARG A 233 5.55 -5.27 3.72
C ARG A 233 4.50 -4.16 3.93
N LEU A 234 3.85 -3.73 2.86
CA LEU A 234 2.86 -2.66 2.84
C LEU A 234 1.49 -3.25 2.50
N ALA A 235 0.86 -3.88 3.50
CA ALA A 235 -0.37 -4.63 3.34
C ALA A 235 -1.56 -3.77 2.84
N PHE A 236 -2.48 -4.43 2.13
CA PHE A 236 -3.76 -3.87 1.71
C PHE A 236 -4.81 -4.00 2.82
N ASN A 237 -5.54 -2.91 3.08
CA ASN A 237 -6.68 -2.87 3.99
C ASN A 237 -7.95 -2.64 3.17
N GLN A 238 -8.98 -3.49 3.29
CA GLN A 238 -10.21 -3.30 2.53
C GLN A 238 -10.99 -2.06 3.00
N ALA A 239 -11.50 -1.27 2.06
CA ALA A 239 -12.38 -0.13 2.35
C ALA A 239 -13.80 -0.58 2.69
N GLU A 240 -14.53 0.29 3.40
CA GLU A 240 -15.90 0.11 3.86
C GLU A 240 -16.88 -0.28 2.74
N VAL A 241 -17.95 -1.01 3.07
CA VAL A 241 -18.84 -1.65 2.08
C VAL A 241 -19.51 -0.62 1.18
N TYR A 242 -19.78 0.61 1.65
CA TYR A 242 -20.31 1.69 0.82
C TYR A 242 -19.39 2.06 -0.37
N HIS A 243 -18.06 2.08 -0.21
CA HIS A 243 -17.13 2.35 -1.32
C HIS A 243 -17.09 1.24 -2.37
N GLN A 244 -17.35 -0.02 -1.97
CA GLN A 244 -17.20 -1.16 -2.87
C GLN A 244 -18.21 -1.11 -4.02
N LEU A 245 -17.72 -1.18 -5.25
CA LEU A 245 -18.50 -1.20 -6.50
C LEU A 245 -19.44 0.03 -6.64
N HIS A 246 -19.02 1.16 -6.06
CA HIS A 246 -19.71 2.45 -6.13
C HIS A 246 -19.59 3.11 -7.52
N ASN A 247 -20.43 4.11 -7.79
CA ASN A 247 -20.38 4.92 -9.01
C ASN A 247 -19.08 5.75 -9.10
N GLY A 248 -18.62 6.05 -10.32
CA GLY A 248 -17.53 7.00 -10.51
C GLY A 248 -18.00 8.44 -10.25
N ILE A 249 -17.08 9.34 -9.89
CA ILE A 249 -17.41 10.76 -9.73
C ILE A 249 -17.98 11.30 -11.05
N GLY A 250 -19.23 11.77 -11.01
CA GLY A 250 -19.97 12.22 -12.20
C GLY A 250 -20.34 11.12 -13.22
N LYS A 251 -20.11 9.83 -12.93
CA LYS A 251 -20.29 8.71 -13.87
C LYS A 251 -21.05 7.54 -13.23
N ALA A 252 -22.33 7.42 -13.57
CA ALA A 252 -23.13 6.25 -13.21
C ALA A 252 -22.61 4.97 -13.89
N PHE A 253 -22.64 3.85 -13.16
CA PHE A 253 -22.33 2.51 -13.68
C PHE A 253 -23.59 1.62 -13.72
N PRO A 254 -23.56 0.49 -14.47
CA PRO A 254 -24.70 -0.41 -14.57
C PRO A 254 -25.12 -1.04 -13.23
N LYS A 255 -26.36 -1.54 -13.14
CA LYS A 255 -26.90 -2.20 -11.93
C LYS A 255 -26.22 -3.53 -11.64
N GLU A 256 -25.84 -4.20 -12.72
CA GLU A 256 -25.10 -5.45 -12.79
C GLU A 256 -23.72 -5.32 -12.12
N TYR A 257 -23.18 -4.11 -12.03
CA TYR A 257 -21.97 -3.76 -11.27
C TYR A 257 -22.31 -3.24 -9.86
N THR A 258 -23.14 -2.19 -9.77
CA THR A 258 -23.41 -1.48 -8.51
C THR A 258 -24.25 -2.25 -7.49
N LYS A 259 -24.96 -3.30 -7.92
CA LYS A 259 -25.85 -4.12 -7.08
C LYS A 259 -25.57 -5.60 -7.21
N ASP A 260 -25.66 -6.16 -8.41
CA ASP A 260 -25.76 -7.62 -8.56
C ASP A 260 -24.39 -8.27 -8.30
N LEU A 261 -23.31 -7.72 -8.88
CA LEU A 261 -21.94 -8.10 -8.54
C LEU A 261 -21.58 -7.78 -7.08
N LYS A 262 -22.09 -6.68 -6.52
CA LYS A 262 -21.85 -6.29 -5.12
C LYS A 262 -22.44 -7.29 -4.14
N GLN A 263 -23.68 -7.72 -4.39
CA GLN A 263 -24.33 -8.79 -3.62
C GLN A 263 -23.53 -10.09 -3.74
N ALA A 264 -23.15 -10.51 -4.96
CA ALA A 264 -22.38 -11.74 -5.16
C ALA A 264 -21.00 -11.72 -4.49
N MET A 265 -20.30 -10.58 -4.51
CA MET A 265 -18.99 -10.43 -3.84
C MET A 265 -19.12 -10.33 -2.30
N MET A 266 -20.25 -9.87 -1.78
CA MET A 266 -20.55 -9.94 -0.34
C MET A 266 -20.91 -11.37 0.10
N GLU A 267 -21.74 -12.07 -0.68
CA GLU A 267 -22.12 -13.47 -0.43
C GLU A 267 -20.94 -14.44 -0.50
N SER A 268 -19.94 -14.15 -1.34
CA SER A 268 -18.68 -14.92 -1.41
C SER A 268 -17.60 -14.49 -0.42
N GLY A 269 -17.88 -13.50 0.45
CA GLY A 269 -16.91 -12.98 1.44
C GLY A 269 -15.71 -12.27 0.82
N LYS A 270 -15.77 -11.87 -0.45
CA LYS A 270 -14.75 -11.02 -1.09
C LYS A 270 -14.86 -9.57 -0.61
N ILE A 271 -16.09 -9.10 -0.41
CA ILE A 271 -16.42 -7.87 0.32
C ILE A 271 -16.95 -8.29 1.70
N ASP A 272 -16.42 -7.68 2.78
CA ASP A 272 -16.92 -7.89 4.14
C ASP A 272 -16.97 -6.57 4.93
N LYS A 273 -17.68 -6.57 6.06
CA LYS A 273 -17.77 -5.43 6.97
C LYS A 273 -16.44 -5.19 7.65
N THR A 274 -15.84 -4.05 7.36
CA THR A 274 -14.65 -3.58 8.06
C THR A 274 -14.97 -3.20 9.52
N ARG A 275 -13.94 -2.89 10.32
CA ARG A 275 -14.11 -2.41 11.70
C ARG A 275 -14.30 -0.88 11.78
N CYS A 276 -14.67 -0.24 10.67
CA CYS A 276 -14.86 1.20 10.50
C CYS A 276 -16.36 1.57 10.38
N PRO A 277 -16.75 2.84 10.46
CA PRO A 277 -18.15 3.26 10.31
C PRO A 277 -18.64 3.09 8.86
N ASP A 278 -19.71 2.32 8.66
CA ASP A 278 -20.34 2.12 7.35
C ASP A 278 -21.49 3.13 7.15
N TYR A 279 -21.48 3.86 6.03
CA TYR A 279 -22.39 4.99 5.77
C TYR A 279 -23.28 4.73 4.55
N TYR A 280 -24.51 4.25 4.80
CA TYR A 280 -25.52 3.88 3.79
C TYR A 280 -26.11 5.04 2.93
N PHE A 281 -25.42 6.18 2.82
CA PHE A 281 -25.93 7.41 2.19
C PHE A 281 -25.10 7.90 0.99
N PHE A 282 -24.23 7.03 0.44
CA PHE A 282 -23.47 7.23 -0.79
C PHE A 282 -23.73 6.06 -1.75
#